data_AF-A0A349Z4P3-F1
#
_entry.id   AF-A0A349Z4P3-F1
#
_cell.length_a   1.000
_cell.length_b   1.000
_cell.length_c   1.000
_cell.angle_alpha   90.00
_cell.angle_beta   90.00
_cell.angle_gamma   90.00
#
_symmetry.space_group_name_H-M   'P 1'
#
loop_
_entity.id
_entity.type
_entity.pdbx_description
1 polymer ?
#
loop_
_entity_poly.entity_id
_entity_poly.type
_entity_poly.pdbx_seq_one_letter_code
_entity_poly.pdbx_strand_id
1 'polypeptide(L)' 'DVYVSAATKFAGGKWLFVYHDFSADEASSTVDDLGSEINIQYTTKIAEKFSFGAKYANYSAGDIKVDTDKLWVWIATKF' A
#
# COMPACT_ATOMS: atom_id res chain seq x y z
N ASP A 1 -11.65 7.50 9.07
CA ASP A 1 -10.97 6.52 8.20
C ASP A 1 -11.80 6.07 7.02
N VAL A 2 -11.23 6.12 5.81
CA VAL A 2 -11.81 5.53 4.59
C VAL A 2 -10.81 4.56 3.97
N TYR A 3 -11.24 3.31 3.75
CA TYR A 3 -10.41 2.28 3.14
C TYR A 3 -11.07 1.71 1.88
N VAL A 4 -10.36 1.75 0.77
CA VAL A 4 -10.81 1.17 -0.50
C VAL A 4 -9.69 0.33 -1.09
N SER A 5 -10.01 -0.88 -1.52
CA SER A 5 -9.06 -1.72 -2.26
C SER A 5 -9.68 -2.33 -3.50
N ALA A 6 -8.84 -2.49 -4.53
CA ALA A 6 -9.18 -3.14 -5.77
C ALA A 6 -8.10 -4.16 -6.13
N ALA A 7 -8.51 -5.40 -6.40
CA ALA A 7 -7.62 -6.47 -6.81
C ALA A 7 -7.97 -6.96 -8.21
N THR A 8 -6.97 -7.13 -9.06
CA THR A 8 -7.14 -7.62 -10.43
C THR A 8 -6.00 -8.54 -10.84
N LYS A 9 -6.21 -9.31 -11.90
CA LYS A 9 -5.20 -10.17 -12.50
C LYS A 9 -4.98 -9.71 -13.93
N PHE A 10 -3.80 -9.18 -14.22
CA PHE A 10 -3.38 -8.81 -15.57
C PHE A 10 -1.85 -8.90 -15.69
N ALA A 11 -1.36 -8.96 -16.93
CA ALA A 11 0.07 -9.08 -17.25
C ALA A 11 0.78 -10.25 -16.53
N GLY A 12 0.10 -11.38 -16.36
CA GLY A 12 0.71 -12.58 -15.76
C GLY A 12 0.90 -12.52 -14.23
N GLY A 13 0.33 -11.53 -13.55
CA GLY A 13 0.38 -11.45 -12.09
C GLY A 13 -0.90 -10.89 -11.46
N LYS A 14 -0.86 -10.80 -10.13
CA LYS A 14 -1.92 -10.22 -9.32
C LYS A 14 -1.50 -8.81 -8.94
N TRP A 15 -2.40 -7.87 -9.17
CA TRP A 15 -2.27 -6.49 -8.77
C TRP A 15 -3.26 -6.18 -7.64
N LEU A 16 -2.79 -5.43 -6.66
CA LEU A 16 -3.59 -4.89 -5.57
C LEU A 16 -3.32 -3.39 -5.46
N PHE A 17 -4.39 -2.61 -5.53
CA PHE A 17 -4.40 -1.17 -5.34
C PHE A 17 -5.17 -0.88 -4.06
N VAL A 18 -4.61 -0.06 -3.18
CA VAL A 18 -5.24 0.30 -1.89
C VAL A 18 -5.12 1.80 -1.70
N TYR A 19 -6.23 2.44 -1.35
CA TYR A 19 -6.27 3.79 -0.83
C TYR A 19 -6.73 3.74 0.63
N HIS A 20 -6.05 4.49 1.48
CA HIS A 20 -6.42 4.66 2.87
C HIS A 20 -6.36 6.15 3.23
N ASP A 21 -7.44 6.66 3.78
CA ASP A 21 -7.53 7.98 4.39
C ASP A 21 -7.56 7.80 5.91
N PHE A 22 -6.62 8.41 6.60
CA PHE A 22 -6.54 8.37 8.06
C PHE A 22 -7.15 9.64 8.63
N SER A 23 -8.21 9.49 9.43
CA SER A 23 -8.84 10.60 10.13
C SER A 23 -8.62 10.45 11.64
N ALA A 24 -8.51 11.55 12.38
CA ALA A 24 -8.38 11.46 13.83
C ALA A 24 -9.69 10.94 14.47
N ASP A 25 -9.58 9.91 15.33
CA ASP A 25 -10.71 9.35 16.08
C ASP A 25 -11.21 10.32 17.17
N GLU A 26 -10.29 11.09 17.77
CA GLU A 26 -10.57 12.22 18.68
C GLU A 26 -9.95 13.49 18.08
N ALA A 27 -10.72 14.21 17.27
CA ALA A 27 -10.26 15.46 16.66
C ALA A 27 -10.01 16.53 17.74
N SER A 28 -8.78 17.04 17.80
CA SER A 28 -8.47 18.25 18.58
C SER A 28 -8.63 19.47 17.69
N SER A 29 -8.73 20.66 18.27
CA SER A 29 -8.71 21.93 17.50
C SER A 29 -7.40 22.20 16.74
N THR A 30 -6.43 21.28 16.79
CA THR A 30 -5.10 21.43 16.18
C THR A 30 -4.68 20.26 15.28
N VAL A 31 -5.42 19.14 15.29
CA VAL A 31 -5.10 17.94 14.50
C VAL A 31 -6.40 17.21 14.21
N ASP A 32 -6.78 17.18 12.94
CA ASP A 32 -7.93 16.43 12.41
C ASP A 32 -7.56 15.57 11.18
N ASP A 33 -6.53 15.96 10.43
CA ASP A 33 -5.99 15.22 9.27
C ASP A 33 -4.70 14.45 9.62
N LEU A 34 -4.77 13.11 9.59
CA LEU A 34 -3.63 12.23 9.83
C LEU A 34 -2.97 11.75 8.52
N GLY A 35 -3.39 12.27 7.38
CA GLY A 35 -2.85 11.99 6.05
C GLY A 35 -3.54 10.86 5.31
N SER A 36 -3.06 10.59 4.10
CA SER A 36 -3.58 9.54 3.22
C SER A 36 -2.46 8.71 2.61
N GLU A 37 -2.76 7.46 2.23
CA GLU A 37 -1.80 6.53 1.65
C GLU A 37 -2.38 5.83 0.42
N ILE A 38 -1.58 5.79 -0.64
CA ILE A 38 -1.80 4.93 -1.81
C ILE A 38 -0.77 3.81 -1.79
N ASN A 39 -1.25 2.57 -1.92
CA ASN A 39 -0.40 1.40 -2.10
C ASN A 39 -0.70 0.71 -3.42
N ILE A 40 0.37 0.25 -4.07
CA ILE A 40 0.30 -0.61 -5.24
C ILE A 40 1.18 -1.82 -4.96
N GLN A 41 0.63 -3.02 -5.15
CA GLN A 41 1.36 -4.27 -5.01
C GLN A 41 1.17 -5.13 -6.25
N TYR A 42 2.28 -5.69 -6.73
CA TYR A 42 2.30 -6.70 -7.78
C TYR A 42 2.92 -7.98 -7.25
N THR A 43 2.31 -9.13 -7.57
CA THR A 43 2.89 -10.44 -7.29
C THR A 43 2.71 -11.39 -8.47
N THR A 44 3.72 -12.18 -8.76
CA THR A 44 3.64 -13.20 -9.82
C THR A 44 4.43 -14.46 -9.45
N LYS A 45 4.06 -15.59 -10.06
CA LYS A 45 4.84 -16.82 -9.98
C LYS A 45 5.87 -16.82 -11.10
N ILE A 46 7.13 -17.00 -10.75
CA ILE A 46 8.24 -17.05 -11.72
C ILE A 46 8.69 -18.50 -12.01
N ALA A 47 8.45 -19.42 -11.07
CA ALA A 47 8.64 -20.86 -11.24
C ALA A 47 7.69 -21.60 -10.29
N GLU A 48 7.60 -22.93 -10.38
CA GLU A 48 6.69 -23.74 -9.53
C GLU A 48 6.84 -23.44 -8.03
N LYS A 49 8.09 -23.24 -7.58
CA LYS A 49 8.41 -22.98 -6.17
C LYS A 49 8.69 -21.52 -5.85
N PHE A 50 8.80 -20.64 -6.85
CA PHE A 50 9.26 -19.26 -6.64
C PHE A 50 8.21 -18.23 -7.08
N SER A 51 8.02 -17.24 -6.22
CA SER A 51 7.17 -16.07 -6.49
C SER A 51 7.96 -14.79 -6.33
N PHE A 52 7.68 -13.83 -7.19
CA PHE A 52 8.19 -12.47 -7.10
C PHE A 52 7.10 -11.55 -6.58
N GLY A 53 7.49 -10.54 -5.80
CA GLY A 53 6.61 -9.46 -5.42
C GLY A 53 7.32 -8.11 -5.38
N ALA A 54 6.55 -7.07 -5.70
CA ALA A 54 6.94 -5.69 -5.53
C ALA A 54 5.78 -4.91 -4.91
N LYS A 55 6.10 -3.93 -4.07
CA LYS A 55 5.13 -3.03 -3.46
C LYS A 55 5.69 -1.62 -3.44
N TYR A 56 4.86 -0.66 -3.80
CA TYR A 56 5.11 0.76 -3.60
C TYR A 56 4.03 1.32 -2.69
N ALA A 57 4.42 2.19 -1.76
CA ALA A 57 3.52 2.96 -0.91
C ALA A 57 3.96 4.42 -0.95
N ASN A 58 2.99 5.30 -1.16
CA ASN A 58 3.14 6.75 -1.08
C ASN A 58 2.16 7.24 -0.01
N TYR A 59 2.72 7.83 1.04
CA TYR A 59 1.98 8.45 2.12
C TYR A 59 2.15 9.96 2.04
N SER A 60 1.03 10.67 1.97
CA SER A 60 0.95 12.12 2.08
C SER A 60 0.57 12.45 3.51
N ALA A 61 1.40 13.23 4.20
CA ALA A 61 1.10 13.64 5.55
C ALA A 61 0.00 14.71 5.58
N GLY A 62 -0.86 14.63 6.60
CA GLY A 62 -1.70 15.74 7.04
C GLY A 62 -0.91 16.66 7.98
N ASP A 63 -1.46 16.97 9.15
CA ASP A 63 -0.98 18.08 9.99
C ASP A 63 0.35 17.81 10.74
N ILE A 64 0.68 16.54 10.99
CA ILE A 64 1.68 16.18 12.02
C ILE A 64 2.84 15.30 11.54
N LYS A 65 2.78 14.75 10.32
CA LYS A 65 3.81 13.84 9.79
C LYS A 65 4.52 14.46 8.59
N VAL A 66 5.37 13.66 7.96
CA VAL A 66 6.07 14.02 6.72
C VAL A 66 5.70 13.03 5.62
N ASP A 67 5.67 13.52 4.39
CA ASP A 67 5.46 12.69 3.21
C ASP A 67 6.50 11.57 3.17
N THR A 68 6.06 10.37 2.81
CA THR A 68 6.90 9.17 2.86
C THR A 68 6.63 8.25 1.69
N ASP A 69 7.69 7.96 0.95
CA ASP A 69 7.70 6.96 -0.11
C ASP A 69 8.44 5.69 0.32
N LYS A 70 7.88 4.52 0.01
CA LYS A 70 8.52 3.23 0.28
C LYS A 70 8.37 2.29 -0.90
N LEU A 71 9.46 1.61 -1.24
CA LEU A 71 9.52 0.58 -2.27
C LEU A 71 10.06 -0.72 -1.65
N TRP A 72 9.36 -1.82 -1.89
CA TRP A 72 9.79 -3.16 -1.52
C TRP A 72 9.83 -4.05 -2.75
N VAL A 73 10.84 -4.92 -2.79
CA VAL A 73 11.00 -5.97 -3.79
C VAL A 73 11.44 -7.24 -3.08
N TRP A 74 10.81 -8.37 -3.37
CA TRP A 74 11.11 -9.65 -2.72
C TRP A 74 10.90 -10.86 -3.63
N ILE A 75 11.59 -11.95 -3.28
CA ILE A 75 11.36 -13.29 -3.80
C ILE A 75 10.89 -14.16 -2.64
N ALA A 76 9.83 -14.94 -2.86
CA ALA A 76 9.33 -15.93 -1.92
C ALA A 76 9.48 -17.33 -2.51
N THR A 77 9.83 -18.30 -1.67
CA THR A 77 9.93 -19.71 -2.05
C THR A 77 8.99 -20.57 -1.20
N LYS A 78 8.45 -21.65 -1.78
CA LYS A 78 7.62 -22.64 -1.08
C LYS A 78 8.34 -23.99 -1.07
N PHE A 79 8.58 -24.52 0.13
CA PHE A 79 9.21 -25.83 0.37
C PHE A 79 8.16 -26.91 0.63
#